data_AF-A0AAN2RE66-F1
#
_entry.id   AF-A0AAN2RE66-F1
#
_cell.length_a   1.000
_cell.length_b   1.000
_cell.length_c   1.000
_cell.angle_alpha   90.00
_cell.angle_beta   90.00
_cell.angle_gamma   90.00
#
_symmetry.space_group_name_H-M   'P 1'
#
loop_
_entity.id
_entity.type
_entity.pdbx_description
1 polymer ?
#
loop_
_entity_poly.entity_id
_entity_poly.type
_entity_poly.pdbx_seq_one_letter_code
_entity_poly.pdbx_strand_id
1 'polypeptide(L)'
;MELNQWLKSFQLKDNRLVGPFFYGTPLALRFEIGPADEAEELSRAIYLERAYARAVELFEQVSSEYDYVLLSLLRQEDRDIDTYLWHFSSKFNFDKLPESELIEVEDWTGDVLVFERYLFPVTDQDLNALLREIVKADHGGFNYLSSSVLFLSSQDNIIYHCYDDRGVDVAVVDDDKRRQLFTDCHDLLFDYDMEEMERRVRG
;
A
#
# COMPACT_ATOMS: atom_id res chain seq x y z
N MET A 1 -9.92 -10.66 -11.83
CA MET A 1 -10.84 -9.74 -11.15
C MET A 1 -11.11 -8.54 -12.06
N GLU A 2 -12.35 -8.04 -12.11
CA GLU A 2 -12.66 -6.74 -12.74
C GLU A 2 -12.30 -5.60 -11.77
N LEU A 3 -11.05 -5.14 -11.80
CA LEU A 3 -10.47 -4.22 -10.81
C LEU A 3 -11.35 -3.00 -10.54
N ASN A 4 -11.74 -2.26 -11.59
CA ASN A 4 -12.53 -1.05 -11.45
C ASN A 4 -13.95 -1.29 -10.90
N GLN A 5 -14.51 -2.48 -11.07
CA GLN A 5 -15.78 -2.84 -10.45
C GLN A 5 -15.59 -3.16 -8.97
N TRP A 6 -14.53 -3.89 -8.62
CA TRP A 6 -14.19 -4.23 -7.25
C TRP A 6 -13.86 -2.98 -6.40
N LEU A 7 -13.08 -2.04 -6.97
CA LEU A 7 -12.69 -0.78 -6.33
C LEU A 7 -13.87 0.12 -5.92
N LYS A 8 -15.04 -0.01 -6.57
CA LYS A 8 -16.25 0.76 -6.20
C LYS A 8 -16.73 0.44 -4.78
N SER A 9 -16.47 -0.76 -4.28
CA SER A 9 -16.84 -1.15 -2.92
C SER A 9 -16.10 -0.32 -1.86
N PHE A 10 -14.93 0.23 -2.22
CA PHE A 10 -14.08 1.00 -1.33
C PHE A 10 -14.44 2.48 -1.23
N GLN A 11 -15.45 2.96 -1.95
CA GLN A 11 -15.89 4.37 -1.89
C GLN A 11 -14.75 5.37 -2.12
N LEU A 12 -13.83 5.05 -3.04
CA LEU A 12 -12.69 5.90 -3.35
C LEU A 12 -13.16 7.24 -3.92
N LYS A 13 -12.66 8.32 -3.35
CA LYS A 13 -12.82 9.68 -3.86
C LYS A 13 -12.29 9.71 -5.30
N ASP A 14 -13.12 10.24 -6.19
CA ASP A 14 -12.84 10.33 -7.63
C ASP A 14 -12.56 8.97 -8.30
N ASN A 15 -12.91 7.84 -7.64
CA ASN A 15 -12.61 6.46 -8.04
C ASN A 15 -11.12 6.18 -8.30
N ARG A 16 -10.22 6.94 -7.67
CA ARG A 16 -8.77 6.84 -7.89
C ARG A 16 -8.11 6.12 -6.71
N LEU A 17 -7.39 5.06 -7.03
CA LEU A 17 -6.52 4.36 -6.08
C LEU A 17 -5.07 4.66 -6.42
N VAL A 18 -4.52 5.67 -5.75
CA VAL A 18 -3.09 6.00 -5.74
C VAL A 18 -2.66 6.22 -4.31
N GLY A 19 -1.42 5.82 -4.00
CA GLY A 19 -0.87 5.89 -2.67
C GLY A 19 -0.29 7.26 -2.30
N PRO A 20 -0.29 7.64 -1.01
CA PRO A 20 -1.14 7.16 0.09
C PRO A 20 -2.62 7.52 -0.13
N PHE A 21 -3.56 6.68 0.32
CA PHE A 21 -4.99 6.81 0.04
C PHE A 21 -5.89 6.98 1.27
N PHE A 22 -5.34 7.15 2.48
CA PHE A 22 -6.15 7.28 3.71
C PHE A 22 -7.29 8.32 3.60
N TYR A 23 -7.05 9.49 3.02
CA TYR A 23 -8.09 10.51 2.78
C TYR A 23 -8.92 10.27 1.52
N GLY A 24 -8.51 9.30 0.70
CA GLY A 24 -9.21 8.87 -0.50
C GLY A 24 -10.42 7.99 -0.19
N THR A 25 -10.57 7.43 1.01
CA THR A 25 -11.76 6.63 1.36
C THR A 25 -12.09 6.70 2.85
N PRO A 26 -13.38 6.73 3.24
CA PRO A 26 -13.79 6.62 4.64
C PRO A 26 -13.56 5.23 5.24
N LEU A 27 -13.19 4.23 4.43
CA LEU A 27 -13.00 2.84 4.86
C LEU A 27 -11.54 2.54 5.20
N ALA A 28 -10.64 3.52 5.09
CA ALA A 28 -9.23 3.35 5.41
C ALA A 28 -8.93 3.63 6.89
N LEU A 29 -8.07 2.78 7.45
CA LEU A 29 -7.26 3.02 8.64
C LEU A 29 -5.82 3.34 8.21
N ARG A 30 -5.12 4.10 9.04
CA ARG A 30 -3.73 4.49 8.80
C ARG A 30 -2.86 4.10 9.98
N PHE A 31 -1.76 3.44 9.66
CA PHE A 31 -0.83 2.89 10.63
C PHE A 31 0.56 3.52 10.46
N GLU A 32 1.24 3.69 11.58
CA GLU A 32 2.64 4.06 11.68
C GLU A 32 3.46 2.81 12.00
N ILE A 33 4.19 2.31 11.01
CA ILE A 33 5.05 1.13 11.16
C ILE A 33 6.47 1.54 11.59
N GLY A 34 6.91 2.74 11.20
CA GLY A 34 8.19 3.28 11.63
C GLY A 34 8.20 3.54 13.14
N PRO A 35 9.24 3.14 13.91
CA PRO A 35 9.36 3.52 15.32
C PRO A 35 9.81 4.99 15.42
N ALA A 36 8.92 5.93 15.06
CA ALA A 36 9.23 7.35 14.95
C ALA A 36 9.76 7.96 16.26
N ASP A 37 9.17 7.59 17.40
CA ASP A 37 9.57 8.04 18.73
C ASP A 37 11.00 7.62 19.12
N GLU A 38 11.50 6.53 18.55
CA GLU A 38 12.84 5.99 18.82
C GLU A 38 13.81 6.26 17.64
N ALA A 39 13.37 6.96 16.60
CA ALA A 39 14.12 7.06 15.33
C ALA A 39 15.50 7.71 15.51
N GLU A 40 15.64 8.65 16.45
CA GLU A 40 16.91 9.30 16.76
C GLU A 40 17.88 8.39 17.54
N GLU A 41 17.37 7.38 18.24
CA GLU A 41 18.15 6.48 19.09
C GLU A 41 18.55 5.19 18.37
N LEU A 42 17.75 4.76 17.39
CA LEU A 42 17.96 3.53 16.66
C LEU A 42 18.96 3.70 15.52
N SER A 43 19.84 2.70 15.35
CA SER A 43 20.54 2.58 14.08
C SER A 43 19.54 2.34 12.95
N ARG A 44 19.82 2.86 11.75
CA ARG A 44 19.00 2.65 10.55
C ARG A 44 18.63 1.18 10.31
N ALA A 45 19.56 0.26 10.54
CA ALA A 45 19.28 -1.17 10.36
C ALA A 45 18.21 -1.68 11.34
N ILE A 46 18.27 -1.27 12.60
CA ILE A 46 17.28 -1.67 13.61
C ILE A 46 15.93 -1.01 13.33
N TYR A 47 15.93 0.26 12.94
CA TYR A 47 14.72 0.98 12.55
C TYR A 47 13.99 0.23 11.41
N LEU A 48 14.70 -0.10 10.33
CA LEU A 48 14.12 -0.78 9.16
C LEU A 48 13.64 -2.19 9.47
N GLU A 49 14.36 -2.95 10.30
CA GLU A 49 13.89 -4.28 10.71
C GLU A 49 12.62 -4.19 11.57
N ARG A 50 12.49 -3.18 12.45
CA ARG A 50 11.26 -2.96 13.23
C ARG A 50 10.10 -2.52 12.36
N ALA A 51 10.32 -1.58 11.44
CA ALA A 51 9.30 -1.14 10.49
C ALA A 51 8.82 -2.31 9.62
N TYR A 52 9.75 -3.14 9.13
CA TYR A 52 9.43 -4.36 8.40
C TYR A 52 8.63 -5.36 9.23
N ALA A 53 9.05 -5.62 10.48
CA ALA A 53 8.33 -6.55 11.35
C ALA A 53 6.89 -6.10 11.62
N ARG A 54 6.68 -4.82 11.90
CA ARG A 54 5.34 -4.23 12.08
C ARG A 54 4.50 -4.28 10.81
N ALA A 55 5.12 -4.02 9.65
CA ALA A 55 4.44 -4.14 8.37
C ALA A 55 3.98 -5.58 8.11
N VAL A 56 4.83 -6.59 8.33
CA VAL A 56 4.45 -8.00 8.17
C VAL A 56 3.37 -8.41 9.15
N GLU A 57 3.49 -8.01 10.42
CA GLU A 57 2.49 -8.32 11.45
C GLU A 57 1.11 -7.75 11.06
N LEU A 58 1.03 -6.49 10.64
CA LEU A 58 -0.21 -5.91 10.12
C LEU A 58 -0.69 -6.64 8.87
N PHE A 59 0.21 -6.93 7.93
CA PHE A 59 -0.11 -7.60 6.67
C PHE A 59 -0.83 -8.93 6.89
N GLU A 60 -0.34 -9.74 7.83
CA GLU A 60 -0.88 -11.06 8.20
C GLU A 60 -2.15 -10.98 9.08
N GLN A 61 -2.27 -9.97 9.93
CA GLN A 61 -3.49 -9.75 10.73
C GLN A 61 -4.67 -9.23 9.88
N VAL A 62 -4.35 -8.41 8.88
CA VAL A 62 -5.33 -7.79 7.99
C VAL A 62 -5.99 -8.83 7.09
N SER A 63 -5.21 -9.69 6.43
CA SER A 63 -5.73 -10.72 5.51
C SER A 63 -4.87 -11.98 5.58
N SER A 64 -5.49 -13.15 5.42
CA SER A 64 -4.75 -14.42 5.31
C SER A 64 -4.19 -14.69 3.92
N GLU A 65 -4.72 -14.02 2.90
CA GLU A 65 -4.30 -14.19 1.51
C GLU A 65 -4.43 -12.88 0.74
N TYR A 66 -3.58 -12.67 -0.27
CA TYR A 66 -3.66 -11.56 -1.20
C TYR A 66 -3.52 -12.12 -2.61
N ASP A 67 -4.58 -11.98 -3.42
CA ASP A 67 -4.67 -12.60 -4.74
C ASP A 67 -4.05 -11.74 -5.85
N TYR A 68 -3.83 -10.45 -5.57
CA TYR A 68 -3.30 -9.50 -6.55
C TYR A 68 -2.33 -8.49 -5.95
N VAL A 69 -1.35 -8.11 -6.76
CA VAL A 69 -0.51 -6.93 -6.55
C VAL A 69 -0.80 -5.91 -7.66
N LEU A 70 -1.14 -4.69 -7.27
CA LEU A 70 -1.28 -3.56 -8.18
C LEU A 70 -0.02 -2.70 -8.10
N LEU A 71 0.71 -2.63 -9.20
CA LEU A 71 1.85 -1.72 -9.36
C LEU A 71 1.39 -0.49 -10.14
N SER A 72 1.54 0.70 -9.57
CA SER A 72 1.13 1.98 -10.15
C SER A 72 2.33 2.90 -10.32
N LEU A 73 2.81 3.04 -11.56
CA LEU A 73 4.02 3.80 -11.88
C LEU A 73 3.66 5.15 -12.50
N LEU A 74 4.17 6.23 -11.91
CA LEU A 74 4.02 7.57 -12.48
C LEU A 74 4.82 7.69 -13.78
N ARG A 75 4.19 8.22 -14.84
CA ARG A 75 4.86 8.57 -16.10
C ARG A 75 5.59 9.92 -15.92
N GLN A 76 6.91 9.89 -16.04
CA GLN A 76 7.76 11.09 -16.05
C GLN A 76 8.84 10.90 -17.13
N GLU A 77 9.33 12.00 -17.72
CA GLU A 77 10.31 11.95 -18.83
C GLU A 77 11.60 11.22 -18.46
N ASP A 78 11.98 11.23 -17.18
CA ASP A 78 13.20 10.63 -16.63
C ASP A 78 13.02 9.20 -16.11
N ARG A 79 11.79 8.66 -16.13
CA ARG A 79 11.49 7.31 -15.64
C ARG A 79 11.44 6.28 -16.77
N ASP A 80 12.28 5.27 -16.66
CA ASP A 80 12.24 4.10 -17.52
C ASP A 80 11.31 3.04 -16.93
N ILE A 81 10.03 3.14 -17.28
CA ILE A 81 8.98 2.22 -16.84
C ILE A 81 9.27 0.78 -17.27
N ASP A 82 9.79 0.56 -18.48
CA ASP A 82 10.10 -0.78 -18.99
C ASP A 82 11.19 -1.45 -18.14
N THR A 83 12.23 -0.70 -17.76
CA THR A 83 13.27 -1.18 -16.85
C THR A 83 12.71 -1.49 -15.46
N TYR A 84 11.83 -0.65 -14.91
CA TYR A 84 11.19 -0.91 -13.61
C TYR A 84 10.29 -2.14 -13.65
N LEU A 85 9.52 -2.32 -14.72
CA LEU A 85 8.67 -3.49 -14.91
C LEU A 85 9.48 -4.76 -15.04
N TRP A 86 10.53 -4.75 -15.88
CA TRP A 86 11.42 -5.89 -16.03
C TRP A 86 12.08 -6.25 -14.70
N HIS A 87 12.56 -5.25 -13.95
CA HIS A 87 13.17 -5.48 -12.65
C HIS A 87 12.16 -6.04 -11.64
N PHE A 88 10.97 -5.45 -11.55
CA PHE A 88 9.89 -5.91 -10.67
C PHE A 88 9.49 -7.35 -10.99
N SER A 89 9.18 -7.63 -12.26
CA SER A 89 8.72 -8.94 -12.68
C SER A 89 9.79 -10.01 -12.50
N SER A 90 11.05 -9.69 -12.80
CA SER A 90 12.17 -10.63 -12.66
C SER A 90 12.55 -10.88 -11.19
N LYS A 91 12.55 -9.86 -10.35
CA LYS A 91 12.94 -9.99 -8.92
C LYS A 91 11.89 -10.74 -8.11
N PHE A 92 10.62 -10.52 -8.41
CA PHE A 92 9.50 -11.10 -7.67
C PHE A 92 8.81 -12.24 -8.42
N ASN A 93 9.41 -12.79 -9.47
CA ASN A 93 8.91 -13.94 -10.23
C ASN A 93 7.47 -13.77 -10.75
N PHE A 94 7.16 -12.61 -11.35
CA PHE A 94 5.94 -12.45 -12.12
C PHE A 94 6.21 -12.80 -13.59
N ASP A 95 5.90 -14.03 -13.98
CA ASP A 95 6.26 -14.58 -15.31
C ASP A 95 5.58 -13.88 -16.49
N LYS A 96 4.40 -13.28 -16.26
CA LYS A 96 3.61 -12.62 -17.29
C LYS A 96 3.34 -11.17 -16.90
N LEU A 97 3.80 -10.26 -17.75
CA LEU A 97 3.43 -8.86 -17.66
C LEU A 97 1.97 -8.68 -18.11
N PRO A 98 1.11 -8.08 -17.26
CA PRO A 98 -0.25 -7.72 -17.64
C PRO A 98 -0.26 -6.51 -18.59
N GLU A 99 -1.40 -6.30 -19.27
CA GLU A 99 -1.63 -5.04 -19.97
C GLU A 99 -1.76 -3.89 -18.95
N SER A 100 -1.25 -2.72 -19.31
CA SER A 100 -1.35 -1.54 -18.47
C SER A 100 -2.68 -0.82 -18.64
N GLU A 101 -3.14 -0.23 -17.56
CA GLU A 101 -4.23 0.74 -17.58
C GLU A 101 -3.65 2.13 -17.26
N LEU A 102 -4.01 3.13 -18.07
CA LEU A 102 -3.64 4.52 -17.80
C LEU A 102 -4.70 5.19 -16.94
N ILE A 103 -4.26 5.83 -15.87
CA ILE A 103 -5.12 6.70 -15.07
C ILE A 103 -4.51 8.10 -14.94
N GLU A 104 -5.39 9.10 -14.90
CA GLU A 104 -5.03 10.49 -14.63
C GLU A 104 -5.47 10.85 -13.23
N VAL A 105 -4.59 11.50 -12.46
CA VAL A 105 -4.83 11.98 -11.10
C VAL A 105 -4.42 13.44 -11.02
N GLU A 106 -5.33 14.29 -10.54
CA GLU A 106 -5.00 15.67 -10.22
C GLU A 106 -4.37 15.71 -8.82
N ASP A 107 -3.19 16.31 -8.71
CA ASP A 107 -2.54 16.49 -7.42
C ASP A 107 -3.06 17.74 -6.68
N TRP A 108 -2.40 18.11 -5.58
CA TRP A 108 -2.80 19.26 -4.77
C TRP A 108 -2.46 20.62 -5.41
N THR A 109 -1.58 20.68 -6.42
CA THR A 109 -1.29 21.90 -7.18
C THR A 109 -2.26 22.10 -8.35
N GLY A 110 -3.03 21.06 -8.69
CA GLY A 110 -3.92 21.02 -9.84
C GLY A 110 -3.23 20.43 -11.09
N ASP A 111 -2.02 19.90 -10.96
CA ASP A 111 -1.31 19.26 -12.05
C ASP A 111 -1.85 17.85 -12.28
N VAL A 112 -2.01 17.48 -13.57
CA VAL A 112 -2.50 16.16 -13.95
C VAL A 112 -1.31 15.20 -14.08
N LEU A 113 -1.26 14.25 -13.16
CA LEU A 113 -0.32 13.14 -13.13
C LEU A 113 -0.89 11.93 -13.87
N VAL A 114 -0.10 11.29 -14.73
CA VAL A 114 -0.50 10.08 -15.46
C VAL A 114 0.22 8.88 -14.86
N PHE A 115 -0.52 7.85 -14.46
CA PHE A 115 0.03 6.60 -13.96
C PHE A 115 -0.25 5.44 -14.92
N GLU A 116 0.72 4.53 -15.04
CA GLU A 116 0.54 3.22 -15.64
C GLU A 116 0.32 2.17 -14.54
N ARG A 117 -0.84 1.53 -14.55
CA ARG A 117 -1.22 0.51 -13.56
C ARG A 117 -1.12 -0.89 -14.14
N TYR A 118 -0.54 -1.79 -13.38
CA TYR A 118 -0.32 -3.19 -13.73
C TYR A 118 -0.89 -4.08 -12.63
N LEU A 119 -1.90 -4.88 -12.97
CA LEU A 119 -2.53 -5.81 -12.05
C LEU A 119 -1.92 -7.20 -12.21
N PHE A 120 -1.05 -7.58 -11.29
CA PHE A 120 -0.41 -8.88 -11.27
C PHE A 120 -1.21 -9.86 -10.41
N PRO A 121 -1.58 -11.05 -10.93
CA PRO A 121 -2.11 -12.12 -10.10
C PRO A 121 -0.98 -12.70 -9.23
N VAL A 122 -1.27 -12.95 -7.96
CA VAL A 122 -0.38 -13.66 -7.05
C VAL A 122 -0.64 -15.16 -7.18
N THR A 123 0.44 -15.93 -7.31
CA THR A 123 0.41 -17.40 -7.38
C THR A 123 1.28 -18.02 -6.30
N ASP A 124 2.55 -17.61 -6.26
CA ASP A 124 3.60 -18.19 -5.44
C ASP A 124 4.67 -17.15 -5.06
N GLN A 125 4.38 -15.86 -5.30
CA GLN A 125 5.30 -14.78 -4.99
C GLN A 125 5.46 -14.61 -3.48
N ASP A 126 6.71 -14.37 -3.07
CA ASP A 126 7.04 -14.01 -1.68
C ASP A 126 6.68 -12.54 -1.42
N LEU A 127 5.43 -12.31 -1.00
CA LEU A 127 4.91 -10.98 -0.70
C LEU A 127 5.64 -10.34 0.49
N ASN A 128 6.15 -11.14 1.44
CA ASN A 128 6.93 -10.64 2.57
C ASN A 128 8.31 -10.13 2.10
N ALA A 129 8.92 -10.75 1.10
CA ALA A 129 10.12 -10.23 0.46
C ALA A 129 9.84 -8.92 -0.31
N LEU A 130 8.70 -8.83 -1.00
CA LEU A 130 8.29 -7.58 -1.66
C LEU A 130 8.05 -6.46 -0.64
N LEU A 131 7.35 -6.73 0.45
CA LEU A 131 7.11 -5.78 1.53
C LEU A 131 8.42 -5.28 2.16
N ARG A 132 9.41 -6.16 2.32
CA ARG A 132 10.76 -5.81 2.80
C ARG A 132 11.47 -4.81 1.88
N GLU A 133 11.29 -4.93 0.57
CA GLU A 133 11.90 -4.03 -0.42
C GLU A 133 11.19 -2.68 -0.47
N ILE A 134 9.87 -2.65 -0.26
CA ILE A 134 9.11 -1.40 -0.11
C ILE A 134 9.59 -0.62 1.11
N VAL A 135 9.70 -1.27 2.27
CA VAL A 135 10.24 -0.62 3.50
C VAL A 135 11.66 -0.09 3.29
N LYS A 136 12.46 -0.74 2.44
CA LYS A 136 13.83 -0.28 2.15
C LYS A 136 13.91 0.74 1.02
N ALA A 137 12.82 1.06 0.34
CA ALA A 137 12.82 1.80 -0.91
C ALA A 137 13.59 3.12 -0.77
N ASP A 138 13.32 3.92 0.26
CA ASP A 138 13.96 5.23 0.45
C ASP A 138 15.38 5.16 1.06
N HIS A 139 15.86 3.97 1.41
CA HIS A 139 17.11 3.75 2.16
C HIS A 139 18.23 3.11 1.33
N GLY A 140 18.12 3.19 0.01
CA GLY A 140 19.02 2.55 -0.95
C GLY A 140 18.48 1.23 -1.52
N GLY A 141 17.18 0.99 -1.35
CA GLY A 141 16.44 -0.05 -2.06
C GLY A 141 15.95 0.42 -3.42
N PHE A 142 14.84 -0.14 -3.87
CA PHE A 142 14.23 0.20 -5.16
C PHE A 142 13.22 1.33 -4.98
N ASN A 143 13.69 2.59 -5.14
CA ASN A 143 12.87 3.79 -4.93
C ASN A 143 11.54 3.78 -5.69
N TYR A 144 11.47 3.14 -6.87
CA TYR A 144 10.23 3.07 -7.66
C TYR A 144 9.13 2.24 -6.98
N LEU A 145 9.44 1.44 -5.96
CA LEU A 145 8.44 0.71 -5.17
C LEU A 145 7.74 1.61 -4.16
N SER A 146 8.38 2.70 -3.72
CA SER A 146 7.83 3.63 -2.76
C SER A 146 6.50 4.18 -3.26
N SER A 147 5.46 4.06 -2.43
CA SER A 147 4.07 4.46 -2.70
C SER A 147 3.44 3.90 -3.99
N SER A 148 4.03 2.85 -4.57
CA SER A 148 3.66 2.37 -5.92
C SER A 148 3.04 0.97 -5.92
N VAL A 149 3.06 0.25 -4.78
CA VAL A 149 2.65 -1.16 -4.70
C VAL A 149 1.50 -1.33 -3.71
N LEU A 150 0.37 -1.86 -4.19
CA LEU A 150 -0.79 -2.18 -3.37
C LEU A 150 -1.08 -3.67 -3.43
N PHE A 151 -1.35 -4.27 -2.28
CA PHE A 151 -1.74 -5.67 -2.15
C PHE A 151 -3.25 -5.76 -1.98
N LEU A 152 -3.89 -6.62 -2.76
CA LEU A 152 -5.35 -6.72 -2.81
C LEU A 152 -5.77 -8.13 -2.38
N SER A 153 -6.59 -8.21 -1.33
CA SER A 153 -7.33 -9.43 -1.00
C SER A 153 -8.73 -9.27 -1.54
N SER A 154 -9.00 -9.94 -2.65
CA SER A 154 -10.29 -9.83 -3.34
C SER A 154 -11.40 -10.58 -2.59
N GLN A 155 -11.03 -11.65 -1.88
CA GLN A 155 -11.94 -12.42 -1.05
C GLN A 155 -12.39 -11.65 0.19
N ASP A 156 -11.45 -11.00 0.89
CA ASP A 156 -11.76 -10.26 2.13
C ASP A 156 -12.15 -8.79 1.87
N ASN A 157 -12.09 -8.33 0.62
CA ASN A 157 -12.31 -6.94 0.22
C ASN A 157 -11.41 -5.97 1.00
N ILE A 158 -10.11 -6.20 0.86
CA ILE A 158 -9.06 -5.42 1.53
C ILE A 158 -8.07 -4.87 0.52
N ILE A 159 -7.63 -3.63 0.75
CA ILE A 159 -6.46 -3.03 0.11
C ILE A 159 -5.44 -2.74 1.21
N TYR A 160 -4.23 -3.27 1.06
CA TYR A 160 -3.09 -2.99 1.93
C TYR A 160 -2.03 -2.23 1.13
N HIS A 161 -1.61 -1.07 1.63
CA HIS A 161 -0.63 -0.22 0.95
C HIS A 161 0.41 0.31 1.93
N CYS A 162 1.55 -0.37 1.96
CA CYS A 162 2.78 0.12 2.57
C CYS A 162 3.44 1.09 1.59
N TYR A 163 3.58 2.35 1.97
CA TYR A 163 4.18 3.34 1.07
C TYR A 163 5.71 3.37 1.18
N ASP A 164 6.23 3.25 2.40
CA ASP A 164 7.67 3.25 2.70
C ASP A 164 7.90 2.63 4.10
N ASP A 165 8.98 3.01 4.79
CA ASP A 165 9.32 2.59 6.15
C ASP A 165 8.51 3.27 7.26
N ARG A 166 7.63 4.22 6.93
CA ARG A 166 6.93 5.05 7.91
C ARG A 166 5.51 4.59 8.13
N GLY A 167 4.76 4.26 7.09
CA GLY A 167 3.35 3.95 7.27
C GLY A 167 2.69 3.05 6.24
N VAL A 168 1.48 2.64 6.62
CA VAL A 168 0.61 1.73 5.88
C VAL A 168 -0.81 2.27 5.92
N ASP A 169 -1.46 2.32 4.76
CA ASP A 169 -2.91 2.50 4.67
C ASP A 169 -3.58 1.15 4.43
N VAL A 170 -4.65 0.86 5.18
CA VAL A 170 -5.45 -0.35 5.00
C VAL A 170 -6.91 0.04 4.82
N ALA A 171 -7.50 -0.25 3.66
CA ALA A 171 -8.93 -0.11 3.43
C ALA A 171 -9.62 -1.47 3.60
N VAL A 172 -10.71 -1.49 4.39
CA VAL A 172 -11.49 -2.71 4.66
C VAL A 172 -12.96 -2.41 4.51
N VAL A 173 -13.64 -3.14 3.62
CA VAL A 173 -15.08 -2.97 3.37
C VAL A 173 -15.93 -3.47 4.55
N ASP A 174 -15.51 -4.56 5.19
CA ASP A 174 -16.19 -5.13 6.35
C ASP A 174 -16.02 -4.26 7.60
N ASP A 175 -17.15 -3.80 8.16
CA ASP A 175 -17.17 -2.92 9.33
C ASP A 175 -16.67 -3.59 10.62
N ASP A 176 -16.98 -4.88 10.82
CA ASP A 176 -16.59 -5.62 12.01
C ASP A 176 -15.08 -5.90 11.99
N LYS A 177 -14.54 -6.31 10.84
CA LYS A 177 -13.09 -6.46 10.65
C LYS A 177 -12.36 -5.13 10.80
N ARG A 178 -12.91 -4.03 10.28
CA ARG A 178 -12.32 -2.69 10.44
C ARG A 178 -12.31 -2.24 11.90
N ARG A 179 -13.40 -2.47 12.65
CA ARG A 179 -13.48 -2.23 14.11
C ARG A 179 -12.49 -3.09 14.87
N GLN A 180 -12.34 -4.35 14.47
CA GLN A 180 -11.38 -5.28 15.05
C GLN A 180 -9.95 -4.77 14.87
N LEU A 181 -9.54 -4.44 13.64
CA LEU A 181 -8.19 -3.92 13.37
C LEU A 181 -7.91 -2.62 14.11
N PHE A 182 -8.89 -1.72 14.20
CA PHE A 182 -8.78 -0.48 14.98
C PHE A 182 -8.52 -0.76 16.47
N THR A 183 -9.03 -1.87 17.01
CA THR A 183 -8.86 -2.24 18.42
C THR A 183 -7.59 -3.07 18.65
N ASP A 184 -7.40 -4.12 17.86
CA ASP A 184 -6.33 -5.10 18.03
C ASP A 184 -4.96 -4.52 17.64
N CYS A 185 -4.92 -3.58 16.70
CA CYS A 185 -3.70 -2.94 16.21
C CYS A 185 -3.58 -1.47 16.69
N HIS A 186 -4.27 -1.10 17.77
CA HIS A 186 -4.38 0.30 18.23
C HIS A 186 -3.01 0.98 18.42
N ASP A 187 -2.03 0.26 18.95
CA ASP A 187 -0.68 0.79 19.23
C ASP A 187 0.12 1.15 17.97
N LEU A 188 -0.34 0.71 16.79
CA LEU A 188 0.27 1.05 15.50
C LEU A 188 -0.55 2.07 14.72
N LEU A 189 -1.71 2.51 15.23
CA LEU A 189 -2.50 3.54 14.56
C LEU A 189 -1.74 4.87 14.56
N PHE A 190 -1.84 5.62 13.45
CA PHE A 190 -1.18 6.91 13.37
C PHE A 190 -1.93 7.97 14.19
N ASP A 191 -1.34 8.38 15.31
CA ASP A 191 -1.95 9.28 16.30
C ASP A 191 -2.51 10.57 15.70
N TYR A 192 -1.82 11.16 14.71
CA TYR A 192 -2.27 12.39 14.06
C TYR A 192 -3.66 12.25 13.41
N ASP A 193 -3.97 11.07 12.87
CA ASP A 193 -5.23 10.77 12.19
C ASP A 193 -6.24 10.04 13.09
N MET A 194 -5.95 9.89 14.40
CA MET A 194 -6.76 9.11 15.34
C MET A 194 -8.21 9.61 15.45
N GLU A 195 -8.43 10.93 15.57
CA GLU A 195 -9.79 11.50 15.66
C GLU A 195 -10.64 11.15 14.43
N GLU A 196 -10.03 11.20 13.24
CA GLU A 196 -10.71 10.88 11.99
C GLU A 196 -10.98 9.38 11.87
N MET A 197 -10.06 8.52 12.30
CA MET A 197 -10.27 7.07 12.35
C MET A 197 -11.36 6.69 13.36
N GLU A 198 -11.38 7.28 14.56
CA GLU A 198 -12.43 7.08 15.54
C GLU A 198 -13.80 7.45 14.96
N ARG A 199 -13.88 8.59 14.26
CA ARG A 199 -15.13 9.03 13.61
C ARG A 199 -15.62 8.02 12.58
N ARG A 200 -14.73 7.47 11.74
CA ARG A 200 -15.05 6.46 10.71
C ARG A 200 -15.49 5.13 11.30
N VAL A 201 -14.89 4.72 12.41
CA VAL A 201 -15.17 3.44 13.06
C VAL A 201 -16.41 3.52 13.96
N ARG A 202 -16.70 4.66 14.59
CA ARG A 202 -17.86 4.80 15.49
C ARG A 202 -19.20 4.99 14.77
N GLY A 203 -19.21 5.72 13.65
CA GLY A 203 -20.43 6.08 12.91
C GLY A 203 -21.12 7.31 13.48
#